data_AF-A0A067SVL3-F1
#
_entry.id   AF-A0A067SVL3-F1
#
_cell.length_a   1.000
_cell.length_b   1.000
_cell.length_c   1.000
_cell.angle_alpha   90.00
_cell.angle_beta   90.00
_cell.angle_gamma   90.00
#
_symmetry.space_group_name_H-M   'P 1'
#
loop_
_entity.id
_entity.type
_entity.pdbx_description
1 polymer ?
#
loop_
_entity_poly.entity_id
_entity_poly.type
_entity_poly.pdbx_seq_one_letter_code
_entity_poly.pdbx_strand_id
1 'polypeptide(L)'
;ILIWLKGALTPQEVRDKILSNDSEFIAAIVEYLESVTKGEFLSGSLSEVRERADKEMANPDYRNPTENLATKPPSLCRSCKGADCAQCRDVNGWWNSVFKSQTDDILLKSNMHTCSTGLKKNGECKARFPRPLFGETKVDTTTGRIDMKKFEPFLNSFSPLVSYLLRCNTDVTCLHSGTAVKAVVAYVSDYISKHGLKTHVIFDTVRNIYNK
;
A
#
# COMPACT_ATOMS: atom_id res chain seq x y z
N ILE A 1 -6.93 -9.23 -8.16
CA ILE A 1 -5.92 -9.37 -9.25
C ILE A 1 -4.92 -10.39 -8.77
N LEU A 2 -4.56 -11.38 -9.60
CA LEU A 2 -3.48 -12.31 -9.33
C LEU A 2 -2.35 -12.02 -10.34
N ILE A 3 -1.15 -11.74 -9.85
CA ILE A 3 0.02 -11.45 -10.69
C ILE A 3 1.02 -12.58 -10.49
N TRP A 4 1.41 -13.25 -11.57
CA TRP A 4 2.46 -14.24 -11.56
C TRP A 4 3.75 -13.63 -12.12
N LEU A 5 4.81 -13.64 -11.32
CA LEU A 5 6.12 -13.15 -11.73
C LEU A 5 6.93 -14.33 -12.30
N LYS A 6 7.20 -14.30 -13.60
CA LYS A 6 8.01 -15.34 -14.26
C LYS A 6 9.40 -15.39 -13.64
N GLY A 7 9.82 -16.56 -13.18
CA GLY A 7 11.12 -16.76 -12.53
C GLY A 7 11.16 -16.38 -11.05
N ALA A 8 10.02 -16.02 -10.45
CA ALA A 8 9.97 -15.82 -9.00
C ALA A 8 10.19 -17.14 -8.26
N LEU A 9 10.99 -17.05 -7.20
CA LEU A 9 11.20 -18.14 -6.24
C LEU A 9 9.90 -18.42 -5.49
N THR A 10 9.68 -19.68 -5.14
CA THR A 10 8.63 -20.10 -4.22
C THR A 10 8.91 -19.54 -2.81
N PRO A 11 7.88 -19.38 -1.96
CA PRO A 11 8.08 -18.94 -0.58
C PRO A 11 9.07 -19.82 0.21
N GLN A 12 9.14 -21.11 -0.11
CA GLN A 12 10.10 -22.03 0.51
C GLN A 12 11.53 -21.75 0.04
N GLU A 13 11.76 -21.58 -1.27
CA GLU A 13 13.10 -21.26 -1.79
C GLU A 13 13.61 -19.91 -1.28
N VAL A 14 12.74 -18.89 -1.19
CA VAL A 14 13.09 -17.60 -0.56
C VAL A 14 13.50 -17.81 0.89
N ARG A 15 12.73 -18.60 1.64
CA ARG A 15 13.01 -18.91 3.05
C ARG A 15 14.34 -19.65 3.19
N ASP A 16 14.59 -20.66 2.37
CA ASP A 16 15.81 -21.47 2.43
C ASP A 16 17.06 -20.62 2.18
N LYS A 17 17.00 -19.69 1.23
CA LYS A 17 18.08 -18.72 0.98
C LYS A 17 18.33 -17.76 2.15
N ILE A 18 17.28 -17.32 2.83
CA ILE A 18 17.42 -16.50 4.04
C ILE A 18 18.06 -17.31 5.17
N LEU A 19 17.61 -18.55 5.36
CA LEU A 19 18.12 -19.45 6.40
C LEU A 19 19.57 -19.90 6.13
N SER A 20 20.00 -19.96 4.87
CA SER A 20 21.40 -20.21 4.50
C SER A 20 22.30 -18.99 4.69
N ASN A 21 21.76 -17.87 5.17
CA ASN A 21 22.47 -16.60 5.36
C ASN A 21 23.15 -16.11 4.05
N ASP A 22 22.47 -16.29 2.91
CA ASP A 22 22.91 -15.81 1.59
C ASP A 22 22.81 -14.27 1.55
N SER A 23 23.93 -13.59 1.84
CA SER A 23 23.95 -12.14 2.04
C SER A 23 23.62 -11.34 0.77
N GLU A 24 24.04 -11.82 -0.40
CA GLU A 24 23.72 -11.20 -1.69
C GLU A 24 22.23 -11.28 -1.97
N PHE A 25 21.63 -12.47 -1.75
CA PHE A 25 20.19 -12.63 -1.88
C PHE A 25 19.41 -11.80 -0.87
N ILE A 26 19.85 -11.75 0.40
CA ILE A 26 19.20 -10.96 1.45
C ILE A 26 19.21 -9.46 1.07
N ALA A 27 20.33 -8.93 0.58
CA ALA A 27 20.39 -7.55 0.12
C ALA A 27 19.42 -7.30 -1.05
N ALA A 28 19.44 -8.19 -2.06
CA ALA A 28 18.59 -8.05 -3.24
C ALA A 28 17.09 -8.16 -2.93
N ILE A 29 16.68 -9.07 -2.04
CA ILE A 29 15.26 -9.22 -1.66
C ILE A 29 14.78 -8.03 -0.82
N VAL A 30 15.63 -7.50 0.06
CA VAL A 30 15.29 -6.28 0.83
C VAL A 30 15.14 -5.09 -0.11
N GLU A 31 16.08 -4.87 -1.03
CA GLU A 31 16.00 -3.80 -2.03
C GLU A 31 14.71 -3.92 -2.87
N TYR A 32 14.41 -5.13 -3.36
CA TYR A 32 13.18 -5.39 -4.10
C TYR A 32 11.94 -5.08 -3.27
N LEU A 33 11.82 -5.61 -2.05
CA LEU A 33 10.65 -5.43 -1.21
C LEU A 33 10.44 -3.96 -0.82
N GLU A 34 11.52 -3.23 -0.51
CA GLU A 34 11.45 -1.79 -0.23
C GLU A 34 11.11 -0.97 -1.48
N SER A 35 11.44 -1.44 -2.68
CA SER A 35 11.07 -0.74 -3.93
C SER A 35 9.56 -0.81 -4.22
N VAL A 36 8.88 -1.89 -3.78
CA VAL A 36 7.46 -2.13 -4.08
C VAL A 36 6.54 -1.93 -2.88
N THR A 37 7.07 -1.88 -1.65
CA THR A 37 6.31 -1.74 -0.40
C THR A 37 6.87 -0.60 0.45
N LYS A 38 5.99 0.24 0.96
CA LYS A 38 6.34 1.38 1.84
C LYS A 38 5.52 1.34 3.13
N GLY A 39 6.11 1.81 4.22
CA GLY A 39 5.49 1.97 5.54
C GLY A 39 5.43 3.43 6.00
N GLU A 40 5.59 4.36 5.05
CA GLU A 40 5.72 5.80 5.24
C GLU A 40 5.18 6.55 4.01
N PHE A 41 4.90 7.84 4.16
CA PHE A 41 4.51 8.69 3.04
C PHE A 41 5.68 8.93 2.07
N LEU A 42 5.38 9.23 0.81
CA LEU A 42 6.36 9.33 -0.27
C LEU A 42 7.07 10.70 -0.33
N SER A 43 6.45 11.74 0.23
CA SER A 43 6.91 13.12 0.10
C SER A 43 7.21 13.82 1.43
N GLY A 44 7.31 13.09 2.54
CA GLY A 44 7.73 13.64 3.83
C GLY A 44 7.04 12.99 5.03
N SER A 45 7.06 13.67 6.17
CA SER A 45 6.34 13.27 7.38
C SER A 45 4.82 13.45 7.24
N LEU A 46 4.06 12.75 8.08
CA LEU A 46 2.59 12.92 8.16
C LEU A 46 2.17 14.40 8.29
N SER A 47 2.86 15.20 9.11
CA SER A 47 2.52 16.62 9.30
C SER A 47 2.71 17.45 8.03
N GLU A 48 3.84 17.27 7.33
CA GLU A 48 4.14 18.01 6.09
C GLU A 48 3.19 17.60 4.96
N VAL A 49 2.89 16.32 4.87
CA VAL A 49 1.96 15.76 3.89
C VAL A 49 0.55 16.29 4.13
N ARG A 50 0.10 16.34 5.40
CA ARG A 50 -1.21 16.87 5.77
C ARG A 50 -1.32 18.36 5.47
N GLU A 51 -0.31 19.15 5.82
CA GLU A 51 -0.29 20.57 5.50
C GLU A 51 -0.38 20.82 3.99
N ARG A 52 0.34 20.06 3.17
CA ARG A 52 0.23 20.15 1.71
C ARG A 52 -1.16 19.74 1.21
N ALA A 53 -1.71 18.64 1.71
CA ALA A 53 -3.04 18.18 1.33
C ALA A 53 -4.13 19.21 1.69
N ASP A 54 -4.04 19.82 2.87
CA ASP A 54 -4.98 20.87 3.30
C ASP A 54 -4.89 22.13 2.41
N LYS A 55 -3.66 22.53 2.01
CA LYS A 55 -3.45 23.62 1.04
C LYS A 55 -4.02 23.30 -0.34
N GLU A 56 -3.79 22.09 -0.84
CA GLU A 56 -4.36 21.65 -2.13
C GLU A 56 -5.89 21.59 -2.06
N MET A 57 -6.46 21.09 -0.96
CA MET A 57 -7.91 21.04 -0.75
C MET A 57 -8.59 22.42 -0.75
N ALA A 58 -7.85 23.50 -0.44
CA ALA A 58 -8.34 24.86 -0.52
C ALA A 58 -8.37 25.42 -1.96
N ASN A 59 -7.73 24.76 -2.92
CA ASN A 59 -7.75 25.15 -4.33
C ASN A 59 -9.12 24.82 -4.96
N PRO A 60 -9.80 25.76 -5.65
CA PRO A 60 -11.05 25.50 -6.35
C PRO A 60 -11.01 24.35 -7.37
N ASP A 61 -9.84 24.09 -7.95
CA ASP A 61 -9.64 23.03 -8.95
C ASP A 61 -9.34 21.66 -8.34
N TYR A 62 -9.25 21.57 -7.01
CA TYR A 62 -8.95 20.33 -6.33
C TYR A 62 -10.02 19.27 -6.60
N ARG A 63 -9.54 18.05 -6.86
CA ARG A 63 -10.37 16.86 -7.04
C ARG A 63 -9.89 15.79 -6.09
N ASN A 64 -10.78 15.32 -5.22
CA ASN A 64 -10.47 14.23 -4.30
C ASN A 64 -9.97 13.01 -5.09
N PRO A 65 -8.71 12.58 -4.93
CA PRO A 65 -8.16 11.50 -5.73
C PRO A 65 -8.94 10.19 -5.54
N THR A 66 -9.52 9.93 -4.38
CA THR A 66 -10.32 8.70 -4.15
C THR A 66 -11.63 8.64 -4.95
N GLU A 67 -12.03 9.75 -5.59
CA GLU A 67 -13.29 9.89 -6.32
C GLU A 67 -13.09 10.10 -7.83
N ASN A 68 -11.85 10.08 -8.32
CA ASN A 68 -11.56 10.22 -9.75
C ASN A 68 -10.50 9.22 -10.22
N LEU A 69 -10.35 9.07 -11.54
CA LEU A 69 -9.40 8.14 -12.12
C LEU A 69 -7.95 8.62 -11.99
N ALA A 70 -7.03 7.67 -11.92
CA ALA A 70 -5.59 7.94 -11.97
C ALA A 70 -5.21 8.80 -13.17
N THR A 71 -4.45 9.87 -12.91
CA THR A 71 -3.86 10.69 -13.97
C THR A 71 -2.88 9.81 -14.73
N LYS A 72 -2.91 9.84 -16.07
CA LYS A 72 -1.95 9.07 -16.86
C LYS A 72 -0.59 9.79 -16.87
N PRO A 73 0.54 9.06 -16.75
CA PRO A 73 1.85 9.67 -16.91
C PRO A 73 2.03 10.16 -18.36
N PRO A 74 2.91 11.15 -18.59
CA PRO A 74 3.36 11.51 -19.93
C PRO A 74 3.96 10.32 -20.68
N SER A 75 4.00 10.39 -22.01
CA SER A 75 4.61 9.35 -22.83
C SER A 75 6.10 9.20 -22.52
N LEU A 76 6.56 7.96 -22.37
CA LEU A 76 7.98 7.65 -22.14
C LEU A 76 8.84 8.12 -23.32
N CYS A 77 10.00 8.71 -23.01
CA CYS A 77 11.05 8.96 -24.01
C CYS A 77 11.56 7.61 -24.54
N ARG A 78 11.46 7.39 -25.85
CA ARG A 78 11.97 6.16 -26.51
C ARG A 78 13.38 6.32 -27.06
N SER A 79 13.85 7.55 -27.23
CA SER A 79 15.08 7.87 -27.97
C SER A 79 16.30 8.11 -27.08
N CYS A 80 16.10 8.26 -25.77
CA CYS A 80 17.14 8.66 -24.85
C CYS A 80 17.34 7.61 -23.76
N LYS A 81 18.60 7.31 -23.43
CA LYS A 81 18.99 6.43 -22.32
C LYS A 81 19.28 7.20 -21.01
N GLY A 82 18.97 8.50 -20.97
CA GLY A 82 19.30 9.41 -19.87
C GLY A 82 18.32 10.58 -19.77
N ALA A 83 18.38 11.30 -18.64
CA ALA A 83 17.35 12.24 -18.16
C ALA A 83 17.33 13.63 -18.83
N ASP A 84 18.09 13.85 -19.89
CA ASP A 84 18.44 15.22 -20.32
C ASP A 84 17.52 15.82 -21.41
N CYS A 85 16.53 15.08 -21.90
CA CYS A 85 15.54 15.62 -22.84
C CYS A 85 14.29 16.17 -22.13
N ALA A 86 13.52 17.00 -22.84
CA ALA A 86 12.28 17.59 -22.29
C ALA A 86 11.29 16.51 -21.83
N GLN A 87 11.07 15.46 -22.64
CA GLN A 87 10.15 14.37 -22.29
C GLN A 87 10.59 13.60 -21.04
N CYS A 88 11.89 13.35 -20.86
CA CYS A 88 12.41 12.74 -19.63
C CYS A 88 12.16 13.62 -18.41
N ARG A 89 12.35 14.93 -18.53
CA ARG A 89 12.04 15.88 -17.45
C ARG A 89 10.56 15.89 -17.14
N ASP A 90 9.68 15.81 -18.13
CA ASP A 90 8.23 15.75 -17.91
C ASP A 90 7.81 14.47 -17.19
N VAL A 91 8.33 13.31 -17.63
CA VAL A 91 8.08 12.01 -17.00
C VAL A 91 8.59 12.02 -15.55
N ASN A 92 9.84 12.45 -15.33
CA ASN A 92 10.44 12.53 -13.99
C ASN A 92 9.70 13.55 -13.11
N GLY A 93 9.28 14.68 -13.69
CA GLY A 93 8.49 15.71 -13.03
C GLY A 93 7.15 15.16 -12.57
N TRP A 94 6.47 14.38 -13.42
CA TRP A 94 5.21 13.72 -13.08
C TRP A 94 5.37 12.71 -11.94
N TRP A 95 6.41 11.87 -11.97
CA TRP A 95 6.68 10.92 -10.88
C TRP A 95 7.00 11.62 -9.55
N ASN A 96 7.75 12.73 -9.60
CA ASN A 96 8.17 13.44 -8.39
C ASN A 96 7.12 14.39 -7.82
N SER A 97 6.19 14.87 -8.65
CA SER A 97 5.09 15.74 -8.21
C SER A 97 3.78 14.97 -8.14
N VAL A 98 3.10 14.81 -9.28
CA VAL A 98 1.72 14.28 -9.39
C VAL A 98 1.56 12.91 -8.73
N PHE A 99 2.46 11.97 -9.03
CA PHE A 99 2.36 10.62 -8.48
C PHE A 99 2.49 10.61 -6.95
N LYS A 100 3.54 11.26 -6.42
CA LYS A 100 3.81 11.29 -4.98
C LYS A 100 2.70 12.02 -4.23
N SER A 101 2.32 13.22 -4.68
CA SER A 101 1.31 14.04 -3.98
C SER A 101 -0.07 13.39 -3.97
N GLN A 102 -0.52 12.85 -5.11
CA GLN A 102 -1.82 12.16 -5.17
C GLN A 102 -1.80 10.85 -4.37
N THR A 103 -0.69 10.10 -4.40
CA THR A 103 -0.59 8.88 -3.58
C THR A 103 -0.68 9.23 -2.10
N ASP A 104 0.07 10.22 -1.63
CA ASP A 104 0.04 10.63 -0.24
C ASP A 104 -1.33 11.14 0.21
N ASP A 105 -2.05 11.87 -0.63
CA ASP A 105 -3.43 12.30 -0.35
C ASP A 105 -4.40 11.11 -0.30
N ILE A 106 -4.28 10.13 -1.21
CA ILE A 106 -5.01 8.85 -1.11
C ILE A 106 -4.74 8.19 0.24
N LEU A 107 -3.46 8.09 0.64
CA LEU A 107 -3.08 7.44 1.90
C LEU A 107 -3.71 8.12 3.11
N LEU A 108 -3.69 9.46 3.15
CA LEU A 108 -4.33 10.25 4.20
C LEU A 108 -5.83 9.95 4.33
N LYS A 109 -6.52 9.81 3.20
CA LYS A 109 -7.98 9.63 3.17
C LYS A 109 -8.42 8.18 3.36
N SER A 110 -7.68 7.21 2.83
CA SER A 110 -8.14 5.82 2.76
C SER A 110 -7.27 4.81 3.48
N ASN A 111 -5.99 5.08 3.77
CA ASN A 111 -5.06 4.08 4.33
C ASN A 111 -4.69 4.32 5.80
N MET A 112 -4.93 5.53 6.30
CA MET A 112 -4.73 5.86 7.71
C MET A 112 -5.83 5.26 8.58
N HIS A 113 -5.41 4.55 9.63
CA HIS A 113 -6.31 3.94 10.59
C HIS A 113 -6.74 4.95 11.66
N THR A 114 -8.06 5.06 11.84
CA THR A 114 -8.66 5.72 13.00
C THR A 114 -9.38 4.67 13.86
N CYS A 115 -8.96 4.51 15.12
CA CYS A 115 -9.60 3.63 16.10
C CYS A 115 -10.96 4.20 16.56
N SER A 116 -11.98 4.24 15.68
CA SER A 116 -13.30 4.76 16.05
C SER A 116 -14.27 3.67 16.52
N THR A 117 -14.19 2.46 15.97
CA THR A 117 -15.22 1.41 16.19
C THR A 117 -14.66 -0.01 16.39
N GLY A 118 -13.33 -0.15 16.42
CA GLY A 118 -12.65 -1.44 16.30
C GLY A 118 -11.98 -1.98 17.55
N LEU A 119 -12.26 -1.48 18.76
CA LEU A 119 -11.56 -1.93 19.97
C LEU A 119 -12.11 -3.27 20.48
N LYS A 120 -11.21 -4.11 21.00
CA LYS A 120 -11.52 -5.29 21.83
C LYS A 120 -11.92 -4.83 23.23
N LYS A 121 -12.48 -5.75 24.03
CA LYS A 121 -12.86 -5.47 25.43
C LYS A 121 -11.69 -5.02 26.31
N ASN A 122 -10.47 -5.44 25.99
CA ASN A 122 -9.24 -5.04 26.68
C ASN A 122 -8.64 -3.72 26.16
N GLY A 123 -9.34 -2.99 25.28
CA GLY A 123 -8.87 -1.72 24.72
C GLY A 123 -7.91 -1.84 23.54
N GLU A 124 -7.53 -3.06 23.13
CA GLU A 124 -6.66 -3.24 21.95
C GLU A 124 -7.43 -3.08 20.65
N CYS A 125 -6.80 -2.48 19.64
CA CYS A 125 -7.39 -2.43 18.30
C CYS A 125 -7.50 -3.83 17.68
N LYS A 126 -8.69 -4.22 17.20
CA LYS A 126 -8.92 -5.49 16.46
C LYS A 126 -8.07 -5.57 15.18
N ALA A 127 -7.82 -4.42 14.55
CA ALA A 127 -6.93 -4.31 13.39
C ALA A 127 -5.43 -4.25 13.76
N ARG A 128 -5.09 -4.41 15.05
CA ARG A 128 -3.72 -4.49 15.58
C ARG A 128 -2.89 -3.22 15.34
N PHE A 129 -3.54 -2.07 15.44
CA PHE A 129 -2.88 -0.77 15.50
C PHE A 129 -2.60 -0.34 16.95
N PRO A 130 -1.51 0.41 17.22
CA PRO A 130 -0.47 0.83 16.26
C PRO A 130 0.39 -0.35 15.79
N ARG A 131 0.90 -0.28 14.56
CA ARG A 131 1.86 -1.26 14.03
C ARG A 131 3.25 -1.00 14.63
N PRO A 132 4.09 -2.03 14.82
CA PRO A 132 5.48 -1.84 15.23
C PRO A 132 6.25 -0.98 14.21
N LEU A 133 7.17 -0.16 14.70
CA LEU A 133 8.03 0.69 13.89
C LEU A 133 9.41 0.07 13.74
N PHE A 134 9.99 0.21 12.54
CA PHE A 134 11.32 -0.28 12.22
C PHE A 134 12.02 0.76 11.34
N GLY A 135 13.16 1.29 11.80
CA GLY A 135 13.92 2.29 11.03
C GLY A 135 14.53 1.75 9.73
N GLU A 136 14.66 0.42 9.64
CA GLU A 136 15.19 -0.32 8.50
C GLU A 136 14.47 -1.67 8.38
N THR A 137 14.53 -2.28 7.20
CA THR A 137 14.02 -3.64 7.02
C THR A 137 14.97 -4.64 7.67
N LYS A 138 14.44 -5.48 8.57
CA LYS A 138 15.21 -6.48 9.31
C LYS A 138 14.89 -7.88 8.81
N VAL A 139 15.94 -8.67 8.59
CA VAL A 139 15.82 -10.08 8.18
C VAL A 139 16.35 -10.96 9.30
N ASP A 140 15.48 -11.82 9.83
CA ASP A 140 15.85 -12.85 10.79
C ASP A 140 16.26 -14.11 10.03
N THR A 141 17.57 -14.37 10.01
CA THR A 141 18.17 -15.51 9.31
C THR A 141 17.99 -16.84 10.05
N THR A 142 17.45 -16.83 11.27
CA THR A 142 17.11 -18.05 12.02
C THR A 142 15.66 -18.46 11.75
N THR A 143 14.75 -17.49 11.65
CA THR A 143 13.32 -17.77 11.46
C THR A 143 12.84 -17.52 10.04
N GLY A 144 13.63 -16.93 9.17
CA GLY A 144 13.24 -16.51 7.81
C GLY A 144 12.24 -15.36 7.78
N ARG A 145 12.06 -14.64 8.89
CA ARG A 145 11.10 -13.53 9.01
C ARG A 145 11.71 -12.24 8.47
N ILE A 146 10.92 -11.49 7.70
CA ILE A 146 11.27 -10.15 7.22
C ILE A 146 10.33 -9.15 7.88
N ASP A 147 10.89 -8.25 8.68
CA ASP A 147 10.19 -7.13 9.30
C ASP A 147 10.49 -5.87 8.47
N MET A 148 9.52 -5.42 7.68
CA MET A 148 9.68 -4.28 6.77
C MET A 148 9.91 -2.96 7.52
N LYS A 149 10.76 -2.10 6.95
CA LYS A 149 10.91 -0.69 7.32
C LYS A 149 9.54 -0.01 7.43
N LYS A 150 9.34 0.75 8.52
CA LYS A 150 8.06 1.38 8.83
C LYS A 150 8.22 2.57 9.78
N PHE A 151 7.71 3.74 9.36
CA PHE A 151 7.71 4.96 10.17
C PHE A 151 6.31 5.43 10.58
N GLU A 152 5.26 5.02 9.87
CA GLU A 152 3.90 5.44 10.16
C GLU A 152 3.12 4.30 10.84
N PRO A 153 2.88 4.38 12.18
CA PRO A 153 2.33 3.27 12.94
C PRO A 153 0.84 3.04 12.65
N PHE A 154 0.12 4.07 12.21
CA PHE A 154 -1.31 4.03 11.87
C PHE A 154 -1.58 3.90 10.37
N LEU A 155 -0.53 3.77 9.55
CA LEU A 155 -0.66 3.52 8.13
C LEU A 155 -0.51 2.02 7.85
N ASN A 156 -1.32 1.45 6.97
CA ASN A 156 -1.02 0.11 6.44
C ASN A 156 0.28 0.15 5.62
N SER A 157 1.03 -0.94 5.59
CA SER A 157 2.07 -1.05 4.56
C SER A 157 1.38 -1.14 3.20
N PHE A 158 1.91 -0.47 2.18
CA PHE A 158 1.22 -0.33 0.90
C PHE A 158 2.19 -0.39 -0.26
N SER A 159 1.66 -0.66 -1.46
CA SER A 159 2.44 -0.55 -2.69
C SER A 159 2.10 0.76 -3.38
N PRO A 160 3.05 1.70 -3.56
CA PRO A 160 2.78 3.02 -4.12
C PRO A 160 2.00 2.98 -5.44
N LEU A 161 2.42 2.12 -6.36
CA LEU A 161 1.76 1.98 -7.66
C LEU A 161 0.34 1.43 -7.54
N VAL A 162 0.14 0.41 -6.70
CA VAL A 162 -1.18 -0.19 -6.50
C VAL A 162 -2.13 0.79 -5.83
N SER A 163 -1.67 1.50 -4.79
CA SER A 163 -2.47 2.52 -4.11
C SER A 163 -2.82 3.68 -5.03
N TYR A 164 -1.88 4.13 -5.86
CA TYR A 164 -2.13 5.19 -6.85
C TYR A 164 -3.17 4.80 -7.91
N LEU A 165 -3.12 3.55 -8.38
CA LEU A 165 -4.02 3.06 -9.43
C LEU A 165 -5.41 2.70 -8.89
N LEU A 166 -5.48 2.02 -7.75
CA LEU A 166 -6.73 1.58 -7.15
C LEU A 166 -7.43 2.68 -6.35
N ARG A 167 -6.67 3.66 -5.84
CA ARG A 167 -7.16 4.85 -5.13
C ARG A 167 -8.06 4.55 -3.93
N CYS A 168 -7.77 3.44 -3.26
CA CYS A 168 -8.52 2.95 -2.13
C CYS A 168 -7.59 2.43 -1.03
N ASN A 169 -8.18 1.97 0.08
CA ASN A 169 -7.43 1.26 1.11
C ASN A 169 -6.69 0.06 0.52
N THR A 170 -5.38 0.00 0.75
CA THR A 170 -4.54 -1.13 0.38
C THR A 170 -3.70 -1.54 1.58
N ASP A 171 -3.51 -2.85 1.75
CA ASP A 171 -2.63 -3.43 2.77
C ASP A 171 -1.74 -4.48 2.11
N VAL A 172 -0.44 -4.31 2.22
CA VAL A 172 0.59 -5.19 1.65
C VAL A 172 1.29 -5.91 2.79
N THR A 173 1.22 -7.23 2.76
CA THR A 173 1.87 -8.11 3.72
C THR A 173 2.68 -9.16 2.97
N CYS A 174 3.94 -9.35 3.37
CA CYS A 174 4.78 -10.40 2.81
C CYS A 174 4.49 -11.75 3.48
N LEU A 175 4.15 -12.77 2.68
CA LEU A 175 3.78 -14.10 3.16
C LEU A 175 4.88 -15.12 2.84
N HIS A 176 5.80 -15.33 3.77
CA HIS A 176 6.99 -16.18 3.59
C HIS A 176 6.81 -17.62 4.08
N SER A 177 5.58 -18.09 4.28
CA SER A 177 5.31 -19.48 4.66
C SER A 177 4.06 -20.03 3.98
N GLY A 178 4.10 -21.31 3.62
CA GLY A 178 2.94 -22.00 3.03
C GLY A 178 1.72 -21.95 3.95
N THR A 179 1.92 -21.99 5.27
CA THR A 179 0.84 -21.85 6.26
C THR A 179 0.20 -20.46 6.22
N ALA A 180 1.00 -19.40 6.16
CA ALA A 180 0.49 -18.03 6.05
C ALA A 180 -0.27 -17.81 4.74
N VAL A 181 0.26 -18.34 3.62
CA VAL A 181 -0.42 -18.29 2.32
C VAL A 181 -1.76 -19.04 2.38
N LYS A 182 -1.78 -20.27 2.91
CA LYS A 182 -3.03 -21.03 3.08
C LYS A 182 -4.07 -20.29 3.93
N ALA A 183 -3.63 -19.69 5.04
CA ALA A 183 -4.51 -18.92 5.91
C ALA A 183 -5.13 -17.70 5.20
N VAL A 184 -4.32 -16.97 4.42
CA VAL A 184 -4.82 -15.81 3.65
C VAL A 184 -5.75 -16.26 2.53
N VAL A 185 -5.41 -17.31 1.80
CA VAL A 185 -6.29 -17.86 0.75
C VAL A 185 -7.63 -18.31 1.33
N ALA A 186 -7.61 -19.00 2.48
CA ALA A 186 -8.83 -19.39 3.18
C ALA A 186 -9.64 -18.18 3.65
N TYR A 187 -8.98 -17.17 4.22
CA TYR A 187 -9.63 -15.92 4.65
C TYR A 187 -10.30 -15.17 3.49
N VAL A 188 -9.58 -15.01 2.37
CA VAL A 188 -10.12 -14.36 1.17
C VAL A 188 -11.27 -15.18 0.60
N SER A 189 -11.16 -16.50 0.58
CA SER A 189 -12.23 -17.39 0.12
C SER A 189 -13.48 -17.28 1.00
N ASP A 190 -13.32 -17.31 2.32
CA ASP A 190 -14.41 -17.06 3.28
C ASP A 190 -15.08 -15.72 2.98
N TYR A 191 -14.28 -14.66 2.84
CA TYR A 191 -14.79 -13.32 2.59
C TYR A 191 -15.57 -13.21 1.27
N ILE A 192 -15.08 -13.78 0.17
CA ILE A 192 -15.75 -13.76 -1.13
C ILE A 192 -16.99 -14.67 -1.12
N SER A 193 -16.97 -15.75 -0.35
CA SER A 193 -18.09 -16.68 -0.21
C SER A 193 -19.19 -16.19 0.75
N LYS A 194 -18.96 -15.10 1.49
CA LYS A 194 -20.00 -14.48 2.31
C LYS A 194 -21.17 -14.11 1.41
N HIS A 195 -22.34 -14.65 1.72
CA HIS A 195 -23.60 -14.32 1.05
C HIS A 195 -23.71 -12.79 0.91
N GLY A 196 -24.05 -12.33 -0.29
CA GLY A 196 -24.23 -10.91 -0.56
C GLY A 196 -25.19 -10.24 0.41
N LEU A 197 -25.13 -8.91 0.53
CA LEU A 197 -26.07 -8.14 1.34
C LEU A 197 -27.50 -8.56 1.00
N LYS A 198 -28.27 -8.89 2.04
CA LYS A 198 -29.68 -9.25 1.85
C LYS A 198 -30.36 -8.09 1.14
N THR A 199 -31.13 -8.38 0.10
CA THR A 199 -31.76 -7.40 -0.79
C THR A 199 -32.51 -6.29 -0.04
N HIS A 200 -33.17 -6.60 1.08
CA HIS A 200 -33.84 -5.59 1.90
C HIS A 200 -32.89 -4.54 2.50
N VAL A 201 -31.66 -4.92 2.90
CA VAL A 201 -30.65 -3.99 3.44
C VAL A 201 -30.19 -3.00 2.36
N ILE A 202 -30.09 -3.47 1.12
CA ILE A 202 -29.76 -2.62 -0.03
C ILE A 202 -30.88 -1.59 -0.24
N PHE A 203 -32.14 -2.04 -0.26
CA PHE A 203 -33.30 -1.16 -0.41
C PHE A 203 -33.45 -0.17 0.76
N ASP A 204 -33.20 -0.58 2.00
CA ASP A 204 -33.21 0.31 3.16
C ASP A 204 -32.12 1.39 3.08
N THR A 205 -30.94 1.03 2.57
CA THR A 205 -29.85 1.99 2.36
C THR A 205 -30.21 3.01 1.28
N VAL A 206 -30.76 2.57 0.15
CA VAL A 206 -31.25 3.47 -0.92
C VAL A 206 -32.35 4.38 -0.37
N ARG A 207 -33.33 3.82 0.35
CA ARG A 207 -34.43 4.58 0.96
C ARG A 207 -33.92 5.65 1.93
N ASN A 208 -32.91 5.33 2.75
CA ASN A 208 -32.33 6.29 3.70
C ASN A 208 -31.57 7.44 3.03
N ILE A 209 -31.00 7.23 1.83
CA ILE A 209 -30.37 8.30 1.05
C ILE A 209 -31.44 9.23 0.46
N TYR A 210 -32.57 8.69 -0.01
CA TYR A 210 -33.67 9.47 -0.60
C TYR A 210 -34.61 10.14 0.42
N ASN A 211 -34.61 9.70 1.67
CA ASN A 211 -35.43 10.26 2.74
C ASN A 211 -34.68 11.28 3.63
N LYS A 212 -33.54 11.80 3.16
CA LYS A 212 -32.90 13.02 3.67
C LYS A 212 -33.25 14.20 2.77
#